data_AF-A0A847NXB9-F1
#
_entry.id   AF-A0A847NXB9-F1
#
_cell.length_a   1.000
_cell.length_b   1.000
_cell.length_c   1.000
_cell.angle_alpha   90.00
_cell.angle_beta   90.00
_cell.angle_gamma   90.00
#
_symmetry.space_group_name_H-M   'P 1'
#
loop_
_entity.id
_entity.type
_entity.pdbx_description
1 polymer ?
#
loop_
_entity_poly.entity_id
_entity_poly.type
_entity_poly.pdbx_seq_one_letter_code
_entity_poly.pdbx_strand_id
1 'polypeptide(L)'
;MNGQKFYRFLQYSFISVAAFFLLFLSVLPHPVFVTLKITPAIIAIITVFFYGNPKKKFLPILIFFFMGAGDLFLGLSRTRFFTFALASFMVANILLLLYNIPYAGKSKPGMIKASAIVVFSIIIGFITLPGSNDFFIPVLIYLMMISAMAFVSAFNINHKGSLVYTGAVFFVLSDSLIAYDKFVRPVQGSLLVILILYYLALYCFCFGIVPSRNVASTKNNNL
;
A
#
# COMPACT_ATOMS: atom_id res chain seq x y z
N MET A 1 13.68 3.96 26.13
CA MET A 1 14.10 4.59 24.86
C MET A 1 13.18 5.80 24.58
N ASN A 2 13.71 6.97 24.20
CA ASN A 2 12.88 8.15 23.89
C ASN A 2 11.88 7.82 22.77
N GLY A 3 10.58 8.11 22.93
CA GLY A 3 9.53 7.71 21.98
C GLY A 3 9.80 8.14 20.53
N GLN A 4 10.44 9.29 20.33
CA GLN A 4 10.86 9.75 19.00
C GLN A 4 12.05 8.96 18.43
N LYS A 5 12.98 8.50 19.27
CA LYS A 5 14.09 7.62 18.85
C LYS A 5 13.55 6.26 18.41
N PHE A 6 12.56 5.70 19.13
CA PHE A 6 11.96 4.43 18.75
C PHE A 6 11.14 4.51 17.46
N TYR A 7 10.40 5.60 17.23
CA TYR A 7 9.71 5.81 15.96
C TYR A 7 10.68 5.89 14.77
N ARG A 8 11.79 6.63 14.91
CA ARG A 8 12.85 6.67 13.88
C ARG A 8 13.50 5.31 13.68
N PHE A 9 13.71 4.54 14.74
CA PHE A 9 14.21 3.18 14.65
C PHE A 9 13.27 2.29 13.82
N LEU A 10 11.94 2.38 13.99
CA LEU A 10 10.97 1.65 13.17
C LEU A 10 11.00 2.11 11.70
N GLN A 11 11.13 3.42 11.45
CA GLN A 11 11.31 3.96 10.10
C GLN A 11 12.54 3.40 9.39
N TYR A 12 13.71 3.46 10.05
CA TYR A 12 14.94 2.92 9.48
C TYR A 12 14.88 1.41 9.33
N SER A 13 14.28 0.69 10.28
CA SER A 13 14.08 -0.76 10.19
C SER A 13 13.22 -1.13 8.97
N PHE A 14 12.13 -0.39 8.72
CA PHE A 14 11.30 -0.61 7.53
C PHE A 14 12.13 -0.47 6.25
N ILE A 15 12.85 0.64 6.11
CA ILE A 15 13.64 0.95 4.91
C ILE A 15 14.75 -0.09 4.72
N SER A 16 15.48 -0.41 5.78
CA SER A 16 16.58 -1.39 5.73
C SER A 16 16.09 -2.78 5.34
N VAL A 17 14.98 -3.25 5.90
CA VAL A 17 14.41 -4.56 5.56
C VAL A 17 13.92 -4.58 4.12
N ALA A 18 13.20 -3.55 3.68
CA ALA A 18 12.73 -3.45 2.30
C ALA A 18 13.90 -3.40 1.30
N ALA A 19 14.92 -2.57 1.57
CA ALA A 19 16.11 -2.48 0.73
C ALA A 19 16.88 -3.81 0.68
N PHE A 20 17.07 -4.47 1.84
CA PHE A 20 17.71 -5.78 1.90
C PHE A 20 16.93 -6.82 1.09
N PHE A 21 15.62 -6.92 1.28
CA PHE A 21 14.79 -7.84 0.52
C PHE A 21 14.85 -7.58 -1.00
N LEU A 22 14.81 -6.31 -1.42
CA LEU A 22 14.93 -5.94 -2.83
C LEU A 22 16.29 -6.29 -3.44
N LEU A 23 17.38 -6.10 -2.69
CA LEU A 23 18.75 -6.38 -3.15
C LEU A 23 19.02 -7.89 -3.28
N PHE A 24 18.48 -8.70 -2.37
CA PHE A 24 18.76 -10.13 -2.31
C PHE A 24 17.65 -11.00 -2.91
N LEU A 25 16.61 -10.40 -3.49
CA LEU A 25 15.40 -11.06 -3.98
C LEU A 25 15.64 -12.35 -4.78
N SER A 26 16.68 -12.37 -5.63
CA SER A 26 16.99 -13.49 -6.53
C SER A 26 17.70 -14.68 -5.86
N VAL A 27 18.24 -14.50 -4.65
CA VAL A 27 19.11 -15.47 -3.96
C VAL A 27 18.47 -16.02 -2.68
N LEU A 28 17.38 -15.41 -2.22
CA LEU A 28 16.74 -15.79 -0.95
C LEU A 28 16.08 -17.18 -1.03
N PRO A 29 16.34 -18.08 -0.06
CA PRO A 29 15.57 -19.31 0.10
C PRO A 29 14.07 -19.02 0.31
N HIS A 30 13.21 -19.91 -0.19
CA HIS A 30 11.76 -19.66 -0.21
C HIS A 30 11.15 -19.26 1.15
N PRO A 31 11.49 -19.88 2.30
CA PRO A 31 10.93 -19.43 3.58
C PRO A 31 11.36 -18.00 3.95
N VAL A 32 12.65 -17.69 3.74
CA VAL A 32 13.23 -16.37 4.04
C VAL A 32 12.63 -15.29 3.13
N PHE A 33 12.42 -15.62 1.85
CA PHE A 33 11.73 -14.75 0.90
C PHE A 33 10.35 -14.32 1.41
N VAL A 34 9.53 -15.29 1.85
CA VAL A 34 8.18 -15.02 2.35
C VAL A 34 8.23 -14.16 3.61
N THR A 35 9.09 -14.51 4.56
CA THR A 35 9.23 -13.77 5.82
C THR A 35 9.66 -12.32 5.59
N LEU A 36 10.73 -12.11 4.82
CA LEU A 36 11.23 -10.76 4.53
C LEU A 36 10.21 -9.93 3.75
N LYS A 37 9.45 -10.56 2.85
CA LYS A 37 8.42 -9.89 2.07
C LYS A 37 7.33 -9.26 2.94
N ILE A 38 6.87 -9.98 3.97
CA ILE A 38 5.78 -9.56 4.86
C ILE A 38 6.26 -8.61 5.97
N THR A 39 7.55 -8.65 6.31
CA THR A 39 8.12 -7.91 7.45
C THR A 39 7.84 -6.40 7.43
N PRO A 40 7.92 -5.68 6.28
CA PRO A 40 7.54 -4.27 6.22
C PRO A 40 6.09 -3.98 6.67
N ALA A 41 5.14 -4.86 6.34
CA ALA A 41 3.75 -4.72 6.80
C ALA A 41 3.63 -4.94 8.32
N ILE A 42 4.39 -5.88 8.89
CA ILE A 42 4.47 -6.09 10.34
C ILE A 42 5.04 -4.85 11.04
N ILE A 43 6.11 -4.26 10.51
CA ILE A 43 6.69 -3.02 11.04
C ILE A 43 5.66 -1.87 10.98
N ALA A 44 4.87 -1.80 9.91
CA ALA A 44 3.79 -0.81 9.80
C ALA A 44 2.70 -1.02 10.87
N ILE A 45 2.29 -2.26 11.14
CA ILE A 45 1.35 -2.61 12.23
C ILE A 45 1.91 -2.17 13.58
N ILE A 46 3.17 -2.51 13.88
CA ILE A 46 3.85 -2.12 15.13
C ILE A 46 3.89 -0.61 15.26
N THR A 47 4.22 0.11 14.18
CA THR A 47 4.27 1.57 14.15
C THR A 47 2.90 2.18 14.49
N VAL A 48 1.83 1.69 13.87
CA VAL A 48 0.47 2.14 14.17
C VAL A 48 0.04 1.78 15.59
N PHE A 49 0.41 0.61 16.09
CA PHE A 49 0.03 0.15 17.42
C PHE A 49 0.54 1.09 18.52
N PHE A 50 1.82 1.50 18.42
CA PHE A 50 2.47 2.37 19.39
C PHE A 50 2.20 3.86 19.19
N TYR A 51 2.05 4.32 17.94
CA TYR A 51 2.03 5.76 17.63
C TYR A 51 0.76 6.24 16.91
N GLY A 52 -0.13 5.34 16.52
CA GLY A 52 -1.43 5.67 15.97
C GLY A 52 -2.35 6.31 17.01
N ASN A 53 -3.35 7.06 16.54
CA ASN A 53 -4.35 7.64 17.44
C ASN A 53 -5.12 6.51 18.14
N PRO A 54 -5.14 6.42 19.49
CA PRO A 54 -5.71 5.29 20.22
C PRO A 54 -7.18 5.03 19.90
N LYS A 55 -7.96 6.08 19.59
CA LYS A 55 -9.39 5.95 19.24
C LYS A 55 -9.63 5.49 17.80
N LYS A 56 -8.62 5.58 16.93
CA LYS A 56 -8.75 5.32 15.47
C LYS A 56 -7.73 4.32 14.92
N LYS A 57 -6.86 3.74 15.77
CA LYS A 57 -5.74 2.89 15.34
C LYS A 57 -6.15 1.51 14.83
N PHE A 58 -7.35 1.03 15.19
CA PHE A 58 -7.84 -0.28 14.78
C PHE A 58 -7.94 -0.41 13.26
N LEU A 59 -8.53 0.60 12.59
CA LEU A 59 -8.72 0.55 11.14
C LEU A 59 -7.37 0.51 10.38
N PRO A 60 -6.36 1.36 10.67
CA PRO A 60 -5.04 1.21 10.06
C PRO A 60 -4.28 -0.07 10.37
N ILE A 61 -4.45 -0.66 11.57
CA ILE A 61 -3.89 -1.99 11.86
C ILE A 61 -4.47 -3.02 10.89
N LEU A 62 -5.79 -2.98 10.66
CA LEU A 62 -6.47 -3.89 9.74
C LEU A 62 -6.03 -3.69 8.28
N ILE A 63 -5.79 -2.45 7.85
CA ILE A 63 -5.22 -2.13 6.53
C ILE A 63 -3.89 -2.86 6.33
N PHE A 64 -2.93 -2.66 7.25
CA PHE A 64 -1.60 -3.27 7.12
C PHE A 64 -1.61 -4.79 7.31
N PHE A 65 -2.55 -5.32 8.12
CA PHE A 65 -2.78 -6.75 8.24
C PHE A 65 -3.18 -7.37 6.89
N PHE A 66 -4.17 -6.80 6.20
CA PHE A 66 -4.61 -7.31 4.90
C PHE A 66 -3.58 -7.08 3.79
N MET A 67 -2.79 -6.00 3.83
CA MET A 67 -1.64 -5.82 2.94
C MET A 67 -0.59 -6.93 3.15
N GLY A 68 -0.26 -7.24 4.41
CA GLY A 68 0.67 -8.32 4.74
C GLY A 68 0.12 -9.72 4.41
N ALA A 69 -1.18 -9.94 4.54
CA ALA A 69 -1.84 -11.17 4.10
C ALA A 69 -1.74 -11.35 2.57
N GLY A 70 -1.92 -10.26 1.81
CA GLY A 70 -1.69 -10.26 0.36
C GLY A 70 -0.25 -10.63 0.00
N ASP A 71 0.73 -10.08 0.72
CA ASP A 71 2.14 -10.42 0.55
C ASP A 71 2.44 -11.88 0.86
N LEU A 72 1.83 -12.43 1.92
CA LEU A 72 1.94 -13.83 2.29
C LEU A 72 1.42 -14.74 1.18
N PHE A 73 0.21 -14.47 0.66
CA PHE A 73 -0.37 -15.27 -0.42
C PHE A 73 0.49 -15.23 -1.69
N LEU A 74 0.93 -14.04 -2.11
CA LEU A 74 1.84 -13.92 -3.25
C LEU A 74 3.21 -14.56 -3.01
N GLY A 75 3.69 -14.55 -1.76
CA GLY A 75 4.95 -15.16 -1.37
C GLY A 75 4.89 -16.68 -1.36
N LEU A 76 3.77 -17.28 -0.92
CA LEU A 76 3.57 -18.73 -0.89
C LEU A 76 3.48 -19.32 -2.30
N SER A 77 2.67 -18.71 -3.18
CA SER A 77 2.59 -19.10 -4.57
C SER A 77 1.79 -18.06 -5.35
N ARG A 78 2.47 -17.30 -6.23
CA ARG A 78 1.82 -16.31 -7.11
C ARG A 78 0.78 -16.93 -8.04
N THR A 79 0.88 -18.22 -8.40
CA THR A 79 -0.09 -18.89 -9.27
C THR A 79 -1.30 -19.42 -8.50
N ARG A 80 -1.06 -20.15 -7.40
CA ARG A 80 -2.14 -20.81 -6.64
C ARG A 80 -2.94 -19.85 -5.77
N PHE A 81 -2.30 -18.86 -5.18
CA PHE A 81 -2.93 -17.95 -4.22
C PHE A 81 -3.15 -16.54 -4.77
N PHE A 82 -3.09 -16.36 -6.11
CA PHE A 82 -3.29 -15.06 -6.75
C PHE A 82 -4.61 -14.41 -6.34
N THR A 83 -5.72 -15.16 -6.42
CA THR A 83 -7.06 -14.66 -6.10
C THR A 83 -7.19 -14.27 -4.63
N PHE A 84 -6.58 -15.05 -3.72
CA PHE A 84 -6.56 -14.74 -2.29
C PHE A 84 -5.73 -13.49 -1.97
N ALA A 85 -4.60 -13.33 -2.67
CA ALA A 85 -3.81 -12.11 -2.57
C ALA A 85 -4.60 -10.89 -3.07
N LEU A 86 -5.23 -11.00 -4.24
CA LEU A 86 -6.04 -9.94 -4.84
C LEU A 86 -7.19 -9.53 -3.91
N ALA A 87 -7.91 -10.50 -3.34
CA ALA A 87 -8.97 -10.25 -2.37
C ALA A 87 -8.42 -9.55 -1.11
N SER A 88 -7.27 -9.98 -0.60
CA SER A 88 -6.65 -9.36 0.59
C SER A 88 -6.27 -7.91 0.34
N PHE A 89 -5.61 -7.62 -0.79
CA PHE A 89 -5.30 -6.24 -1.17
C PHE A 89 -6.57 -5.42 -1.43
N MET A 90 -7.62 -6.02 -1.98
CA MET A 90 -8.89 -5.33 -2.19
C MET A 90 -9.49 -4.90 -0.85
N VAL A 91 -9.54 -5.80 0.14
CA VAL A 91 -10.02 -5.45 1.50
C VAL A 91 -9.16 -4.35 2.11
N ALA A 92 -7.83 -4.44 2.01
CA ALA A 92 -6.95 -3.38 2.51
C ALA A 92 -7.26 -2.00 1.90
N ASN A 93 -7.52 -1.96 0.58
CA ASN A 93 -7.83 -0.72 -0.13
C ASN A 93 -9.22 -0.17 0.20
N ILE A 94 -10.23 -1.03 0.42
CA ILE A 94 -11.54 -0.62 0.93
C ILE A 94 -11.37 0.06 2.30
N LEU A 95 -10.63 -0.59 3.21
CA LEU A 95 -10.40 -0.05 4.56
C LEU A 95 -9.62 1.27 4.50
N LEU A 96 -8.66 1.39 3.59
CA LEU A 96 -7.91 2.63 3.36
C LEU A 96 -8.78 3.74 2.75
N LEU A 97 -9.69 3.41 1.83
CA LEU A 97 -10.70 4.32 1.32
C LEU A 97 -11.58 4.85 2.47
N LEU A 98 -12.14 3.94 3.28
CA LEU A 98 -12.98 4.29 4.43
C LEU A 98 -12.22 5.16 5.45
N TYR A 99 -10.93 4.88 5.66
CA TYR A 99 -10.07 5.69 6.52
C TYR A 99 -9.91 7.13 5.98
N ASN A 100 -9.85 7.30 4.65
CA ASN A 100 -9.60 8.61 4.03
C ASN A 100 -10.86 9.47 3.85
N ILE A 101 -12.06 8.88 3.73
CA ILE A 101 -13.33 9.62 3.54
C ILE A 101 -13.49 10.79 4.53
N PRO A 102 -13.31 10.63 5.86
CA PRO A 102 -13.51 11.72 6.81
C PRO A 102 -12.52 12.88 6.67
N TYR A 103 -11.45 12.71 5.91
CA TYR A 103 -10.42 13.72 5.66
C TYR A 103 -10.50 14.29 4.24
N ALA A 104 -11.44 13.81 3.42
CA ALA A 104 -11.65 14.31 2.08
C ALA A 104 -12.39 15.65 2.11
N GLY A 105 -11.93 16.61 1.32
CA GLY A 105 -12.56 17.92 1.21
C GLY A 105 -12.40 18.53 -0.18
N LYS A 106 -13.19 19.57 -0.47
CA LYS A 106 -13.15 20.26 -1.76
C LYS A 106 -11.76 20.89 -1.96
N SER A 107 -11.10 20.52 -3.07
CA SER A 107 -9.73 20.97 -3.38
C SER A 107 -9.54 21.04 -4.90
N LYS A 108 -9.18 22.22 -5.43
CA LYS A 108 -8.85 22.38 -6.86
C LYS A 108 -7.65 21.50 -7.27
N PRO A 109 -6.53 21.45 -6.50
CA PRO A 109 -5.47 20.47 -6.76
C PRO A 109 -5.96 19.02 -6.65
N GLY A 110 -6.91 18.75 -5.74
CA GLY A 110 -7.52 17.43 -5.60
C GLY A 110 -8.25 16.98 -6.87
N MET A 111 -8.95 17.89 -7.56
CA MET A 111 -9.61 17.59 -8.84
C MET A 111 -8.62 17.18 -9.94
N ILE A 112 -7.49 17.88 -10.06
CA ILE A 112 -6.44 17.57 -11.05
C ILE A 112 -5.82 16.20 -10.75
N LYS A 113 -5.52 15.94 -9.47
CA LYS A 113 -4.99 14.64 -9.03
C LYS A 113 -5.99 13.51 -9.29
N ALA A 114 -7.26 13.73 -8.99
CA ALA A 114 -8.32 12.77 -9.18
C ALA A 114 -8.60 12.48 -10.67
N SER A 115 -8.59 13.52 -11.52
CA SER A 115 -8.75 13.32 -12.96
C SER A 115 -7.58 12.53 -13.55
N ALA A 116 -6.35 12.79 -13.11
CA ALA A 116 -5.19 11.99 -13.51
C ALA A 116 -5.34 10.51 -13.13
N ILE A 117 -5.85 10.21 -11.93
CA ILE A 117 -6.15 8.82 -11.52
C ILE A 117 -7.21 8.20 -12.42
N VAL A 118 -8.32 8.89 -12.69
CA VAL A 118 -9.40 8.36 -13.54
C VAL A 118 -8.90 8.07 -14.95
N VAL A 119 -8.19 9.01 -15.57
CA VAL A 119 -7.61 8.83 -16.91
C VAL A 119 -6.65 7.65 -16.92
N PHE A 120 -5.76 7.57 -15.94
CA PHE A 120 -4.80 6.46 -15.83
C PHE A 120 -5.50 5.11 -15.67
N SER A 121 -6.50 5.02 -14.79
CA SER A 121 -7.27 3.79 -14.56
C SER A 121 -8.04 3.35 -15.80
N ILE A 122 -8.59 4.28 -16.58
CA ILE A 122 -9.25 3.97 -17.86
C ILE A 122 -8.23 3.38 -18.84
N ILE A 123 -7.06 4.02 -19.00
CA ILE A 123 -6.00 3.55 -19.89
C ILE A 123 -5.55 2.14 -19.50
N ILE A 124 -5.25 1.91 -18.22
CA ILE A 124 -4.84 0.58 -17.73
C ILE A 124 -5.95 -0.46 -17.87
N GLY A 125 -7.21 -0.07 -17.66
CA GLY A 125 -8.36 -0.94 -17.89
C GLY A 125 -8.45 -1.40 -19.34
N PHE A 126 -8.33 -0.49 -20.30
CA PHE A 126 -8.32 -0.83 -21.73
C PHE A 126 -7.17 -1.76 -22.12
N ILE A 127 -6.01 -1.62 -21.47
CA ILE A 127 -4.84 -2.46 -21.75
C ILE A 127 -4.97 -3.85 -21.14
N THR A 128 -5.43 -3.96 -19.89
CA THR A 128 -5.33 -5.21 -19.10
C THR A 128 -6.59 -6.06 -19.11
N LEU A 129 -7.78 -5.46 -19.20
CA LEU A 129 -9.05 -6.20 -19.15
C LEU A 129 -9.25 -7.17 -20.33
N PRO A 130 -8.90 -6.84 -21.59
CA PRO A 130 -9.10 -7.77 -22.70
C PRO A 130 -8.36 -9.12 -22.54
N GLY A 131 -7.19 -9.11 -21.89
CA GLY A 131 -6.39 -10.32 -21.66
C GLY A 131 -6.72 -11.07 -20.37
N SER A 132 -7.67 -10.55 -19.56
CA SER A 132 -8.02 -11.16 -18.28
C SER A 132 -8.95 -12.38 -18.39
N ASN A 133 -9.60 -12.59 -19.54
CA ASN A 133 -10.47 -13.75 -19.84
C ASN A 133 -11.41 -14.07 -18.65
N ASP A 134 -11.31 -15.28 -18.07
CA ASP A 134 -12.13 -15.73 -16.94
C ASP A 134 -12.00 -14.85 -15.67
N PHE A 135 -10.93 -14.05 -15.57
CA PHE A 135 -10.71 -13.10 -14.47
C PHE A 135 -11.27 -11.70 -14.73
N PHE A 136 -12.01 -11.47 -15.82
CA PHE A 136 -12.52 -10.14 -16.18
C PHE A 136 -13.29 -9.47 -15.04
N ILE A 137 -14.28 -10.16 -14.47
CA ILE A 137 -15.12 -9.60 -13.39
C ILE A 137 -14.28 -9.30 -12.14
N PRO A 138 -13.47 -10.25 -11.60
CA PRO A 138 -12.57 -9.96 -10.47
C PRO A 138 -11.63 -8.78 -10.71
N VAL A 139 -11.00 -8.69 -11.89
CA VAL A 139 -10.02 -7.65 -12.21
C VAL A 139 -10.71 -6.30 -12.37
N LEU A 140 -11.89 -6.25 -13.00
CA LEU A 140 -12.66 -5.02 -13.16
C LEU A 140 -13.07 -4.45 -11.79
N ILE A 141 -13.63 -5.29 -10.91
CA ILE A 141 -14.02 -4.89 -9.55
C ILE A 141 -12.80 -4.38 -8.78
N TYR A 142 -11.68 -5.09 -8.88
CA TYR A 142 -10.44 -4.70 -8.23
C TYR A 142 -9.92 -3.35 -8.73
N LEU A 143 -9.86 -3.15 -10.05
CA LEU A 143 -9.44 -1.91 -10.68
C LEU A 143 -10.31 -0.73 -10.24
N MET A 144 -11.63 -0.90 -10.20
CA MET A 144 -12.55 0.12 -9.71
C MET A 144 -12.27 0.46 -8.24
N MET A 145 -12.00 -0.55 -7.41
CA MET A 145 -11.76 -0.36 -5.97
C MET A 145 -10.45 0.39 -5.68
N ILE A 146 -9.34 0.00 -6.31
CA ILE A 146 -8.06 0.70 -6.13
C ILE A 146 -8.12 2.13 -6.70
N SER A 147 -8.88 2.33 -7.79
CA SER A 147 -9.10 3.65 -8.39
C SER A 147 -9.91 4.56 -7.46
N ALA A 148 -10.97 4.02 -6.85
CA ALA A 148 -11.76 4.76 -5.87
C ALA A 148 -10.92 5.16 -4.64
N MET A 149 -10.07 4.26 -4.15
CA MET A 149 -9.16 4.55 -3.03
C MET A 149 -8.20 5.70 -3.39
N ALA A 150 -7.57 5.65 -4.56
CA ALA A 150 -6.66 6.69 -5.02
C ALA A 150 -7.38 8.01 -5.29
N PHE A 151 -8.59 7.96 -5.85
CA PHE A 151 -9.45 9.11 -6.06
C PHE A 151 -9.79 9.83 -4.74
N VAL A 152 -10.26 9.10 -3.72
CA VAL A 152 -10.58 9.71 -2.42
C VAL A 152 -9.31 10.27 -1.76
N SER A 153 -8.19 9.58 -1.87
CA SER A 153 -6.90 10.03 -1.34
C SER A 153 -6.43 11.35 -2.00
N ALA A 154 -6.78 11.60 -3.26
CA ALA A 154 -6.47 12.86 -3.96
C ALA A 154 -7.12 14.08 -3.30
N PHE A 155 -8.26 13.90 -2.65
CA PHE A 155 -9.00 14.94 -1.93
C PHE A 155 -8.67 15.01 -0.44
N ASN A 156 -7.70 14.24 0.06
CA ASN A 156 -7.29 14.31 1.46
C ASN A 156 -6.58 15.64 1.73
N ILE A 157 -7.30 16.59 2.35
CA ILE A 157 -6.85 17.96 2.62
C ILE A 157 -6.13 18.11 3.96
N ASN A 158 -6.05 17.04 4.75
CA ASN A 158 -5.29 17.07 5.98
C ASN A 158 -3.80 17.23 5.64
N HIS A 159 -2.99 17.86 6.49
CA HIS A 159 -1.53 17.98 6.31
C HIS A 159 -0.81 16.63 6.11
N LYS A 160 -1.50 15.52 6.42
CA LYS A 160 -1.07 14.12 6.21
C LYS A 160 -1.38 13.57 4.81
N GLY A 161 -2.33 14.19 4.10
CA GLY A 161 -2.95 13.68 2.87
C GLY A 161 -2.01 13.59 1.69
N SER A 162 -0.95 14.42 1.64
CA SER A 162 0.03 14.35 0.54
C SER A 162 0.77 13.02 0.52
N LEU A 163 1.22 12.50 1.67
CA LEU A 163 1.96 11.24 1.71
C LEU A 163 1.05 10.05 1.39
N VAL A 164 -0.20 10.07 1.89
CA VAL A 164 -1.19 9.01 1.63
C VAL A 164 -1.56 8.97 0.14
N TYR A 165 -1.75 10.13 -0.51
CA TYR A 165 -1.97 10.20 -1.95
C TYR A 165 -0.75 9.70 -2.74
N THR A 166 0.47 10.10 -2.38
CA THR A 166 1.69 9.57 -3.02
C THR A 166 1.77 8.06 -2.89
N GLY A 167 1.41 7.51 -1.73
CA GLY A 167 1.29 6.06 -1.53
C GLY A 167 0.25 5.42 -2.44
N ALA A 168 -0.91 6.05 -2.60
CA ALA A 168 -1.97 5.56 -3.48
C ALA A 168 -1.53 5.52 -4.96
N VAL A 169 -0.79 6.53 -5.41
CA VAL A 169 -0.20 6.55 -6.76
C VAL A 169 0.78 5.38 -6.94
N PHE A 170 1.72 5.20 -6.01
CA PHE A 170 2.67 4.09 -6.08
C PHE A 170 1.98 2.73 -6.03
N PHE A 171 0.92 2.59 -5.22
CA PHE A 171 0.13 1.36 -5.14
C PHE A 171 -0.55 1.05 -6.47
N VAL A 172 -1.25 2.03 -7.06
CA VAL A 172 -1.91 1.88 -8.36
C VAL A 172 -0.91 1.54 -9.47
N LEU A 173 0.28 2.17 -9.47
CA LEU A 173 1.33 1.85 -10.44
C LEU A 173 1.88 0.43 -10.27
N SER A 174 2.14 0.01 -9.02
CA SER A 174 2.58 -1.35 -8.68
C SER A 174 1.57 -2.39 -9.17
N ASP A 175 0.30 -2.22 -8.84
CA ASP A 175 -0.77 -3.16 -9.21
C ASP A 175 -1.05 -3.18 -10.72
N SER A 176 -0.90 -2.03 -11.39
CA SER A 176 -1.01 -1.97 -12.84
C SER A 176 0.09 -2.78 -13.53
N LEU A 177 1.31 -2.77 -12.99
CA LEU A 177 2.41 -3.61 -13.49
C LEU A 177 2.14 -5.10 -13.21
N ILE A 178 1.57 -5.46 -12.06
CA ILE A 178 1.15 -6.85 -11.79
C ILE A 178 0.09 -7.30 -12.81
N ALA A 179 -0.92 -6.47 -13.06
CA ALA A 179 -1.99 -6.78 -14.01
C ALA A 179 -1.45 -6.90 -15.44
N TYR A 180 -0.56 -5.99 -15.86
CA TYR A 180 0.08 -6.05 -17.17
C TYR A 180 0.92 -7.33 -17.35
N ASP A 181 1.79 -7.64 -16.38
CA ASP A 181 2.66 -8.82 -16.36
C ASP A 181 1.84 -10.12 -16.44
N LYS A 182 0.66 -10.14 -15.80
CA LYS A 182 -0.20 -11.31 -15.70
C LYS A 182 -1.15 -11.51 -16.88
N PHE A 183 -1.75 -10.43 -17.39
CA PHE A 183 -2.87 -10.51 -18.34
C PHE A 183 -2.53 -10.04 -19.75
N VAL A 184 -1.44 -9.29 -19.94
CA VAL A 184 -1.05 -8.76 -21.26
C VAL A 184 0.15 -9.52 -21.80
N ARG A 185 1.29 -9.41 -21.12
CA ARG A 185 2.50 -10.16 -21.44
C ARG A 185 3.47 -10.13 -20.27
N PRO A 186 4.20 -11.22 -20.01
CA PRO A 186 5.26 -11.23 -19.01
C PRO A 186 6.33 -10.17 -19.34
N VAL A 187 6.72 -9.38 -18.34
CA VAL A 187 7.77 -8.36 -18.47
C VAL A 187 8.97 -8.80 -17.66
N GLN A 188 10.11 -8.99 -18.32
CA GLN A 188 11.36 -9.35 -17.64
C GLN A 188 11.76 -8.27 -16.64
N GLY A 189 12.05 -8.66 -15.40
CA GLY A 189 12.42 -7.74 -14.33
C GLY A 189 11.26 -6.93 -13.71
N SER A 190 10.00 -7.16 -14.14
CA SER A 190 8.82 -6.46 -13.61
C SER A 190 8.69 -6.59 -12.10
N LEU A 191 9.04 -7.77 -11.55
CA LEU A 191 8.94 -8.07 -10.13
C LEU A 191 9.71 -7.07 -9.26
N LEU A 192 10.91 -6.66 -9.66
CA LEU A 192 11.72 -5.71 -8.89
C LEU A 192 11.04 -4.33 -8.83
N VAL A 193 10.57 -3.83 -9.98
CA VAL A 193 9.90 -2.53 -10.08
C VAL A 193 8.58 -2.53 -9.31
N ILE A 194 7.79 -3.60 -9.44
CA ILE A 194 6.56 -3.82 -8.68
C ILE A 194 6.85 -3.70 -7.18
N LEU A 195 7.85 -4.42 -6.67
CA LEU A 195 8.19 -4.43 -5.25
C LEU A 195 8.73 -3.08 -4.76
N ILE A 196 9.51 -2.36 -5.56
CA ILE A 196 9.98 -1.01 -5.23
C ILE A 196 8.78 -0.08 -5.05
N LEU A 197 7.89 -0.03 -6.04
CA LEU A 197 6.68 0.82 -5.99
C LEU A 197 5.78 0.41 -4.81
N TYR A 198 5.59 -0.88 -4.60
CA TYR A 198 4.80 -1.41 -3.49
C TYR A 198 5.34 -1.00 -2.12
N TYR A 199 6.65 -1.16 -1.87
CA TYR A 199 7.21 -0.78 -0.57
C TYR A 199 7.25 0.73 -0.35
N LEU A 200 7.42 1.52 -1.42
CA LEU A 200 7.22 2.97 -1.36
C LEU A 200 5.77 3.31 -0.99
N ALA A 201 4.79 2.61 -1.58
CA ALA A 201 3.38 2.79 -1.23
C ALA A 201 3.11 2.47 0.25
N LEU A 202 3.58 1.32 0.72
CA LEU A 202 3.43 0.87 2.10
C LEU A 202 4.07 1.84 3.10
N TYR A 203 5.27 2.34 2.79
CA TYR A 203 5.95 3.37 3.57
C TYR A 203 5.11 4.66 3.64
N CYS A 204 4.66 5.15 2.48
CA CYS A 204 3.83 6.34 2.36
C CYS A 204 2.50 6.22 3.11
N PHE A 205 1.86 5.05 3.09
CA PHE A 205 0.65 4.80 3.88
C PHE A 205 0.94 4.81 5.38
N CYS A 206 1.96 4.08 5.85
CA CYS A 206 2.26 3.97 7.27
C CYS A 206 2.61 5.33 7.89
N PHE A 207 3.60 6.02 7.33
CA PHE A 207 4.09 7.27 7.89
C PHE A 207 3.23 8.48 7.50
N GLY A 208 2.32 8.32 6.53
CA GLY A 208 1.26 9.28 6.25
C GLY A 208 0.17 9.24 7.33
N ILE A 209 -0.27 8.04 7.71
CA ILE A 209 -1.25 7.84 8.79
C ILE A 209 -0.66 8.29 10.14
N VAL A 210 0.60 7.92 10.40
CA VAL A 210 1.32 8.16 11.64
C VAL A 210 2.55 9.04 11.41
N PRO A 211 2.40 10.37 11.26
CA PRO A 211 3.53 11.26 11.01
C PRO A 211 4.32 11.56 12.29
N SER A 212 5.62 11.82 12.15
CA SER A 212 6.55 12.10 13.27
C SER A 212 6.06 13.18 14.24
N ARG A 213 5.33 14.19 13.74
CA ARG A 213 4.76 15.27 14.59
C ARG A 213 3.76 14.76 15.63
N ASN A 214 3.02 13.69 15.31
CA ASN A 214 2.07 13.10 16.26
C ASN A 214 2.80 12.42 17.43
N VAL A 215 4.00 11.89 17.18
CA VAL A 215 4.85 11.24 18.19
C VAL A 215 5.38 12.23 19.24
N ALA A 216 5.67 13.47 18.81
CA ALA A 216 6.08 14.53 19.73
C ALA A 216 4.93 14.95 20.65
N SER A 217 3.69 14.99 20.14
CA SER A 217 2.51 15.37 20.91
C SER A 217 2.08 14.30 21.93
N THR A 218 2.20 13.00 21.62
CA THR A 218 1.90 11.93 22.60
C THR A 218 2.82 11.96 23.82
N LYS A 219 4.02 12.52 23.70
CA LYS A 219 4.96 12.65 24.82
C LYS A 219 4.54 13.74 25.81
N ASN A 220 3.96 14.85 25.32
CA ASN A 220 3.53 15.96 26.17
C ASN A 220 2.25 15.69 26.97
N ASN A 221 1.43 14.73 26.55
CA ASN A 221 0.18 14.40 27.25
C ASN A 221 0.35 13.32 28.34
N ASN A 222 1.55 12.75 28.49
CA ASN A 222 1.88 11.69 29.45
C ASN A 222 2.90 12.16 30.52
N LEU A 223 3.09 13.48 30.65
CA LEU A 223 3.83 14.16 31.71
C LEU A 223 2.83 15.02 32.49
#